data_AF-A0A1I0A8F7-F1
#
_entry.id   AF-A0A1I0A8F7-F1
#
_cell.length_a   1.000
_cell.length_b   1.000
_cell.length_c   1.000
_cell.angle_alpha   90.00
_cell.angle_beta   90.00
_cell.angle_gamma   90.00
#
_symmetry.space_group_name_H-M   'P 1'
#
loop_
_entity.id
_entity.type
_entity.pdbx_description
1 polymer ?
#
loop_
_entity_poly.entity_id
_entity_poly.type
_entity_poly.pdbx_seq_one_letter_code
_entity_poly.pdbx_strand_id
1 'polypeptide(L)' 'MIQKYCPEACPCKNTGCDLYRNCEECVKRHHASEKYPLTACEICEKEGWDQADPVAYFRGRL' A
#
# COMPACT_ATOMS: atom_id res chain seq x y z
N MET A 1 5.02 -13.77 -6.76
CA MET A 1 4.18 -12.71 -7.38
C MET A 1 3.12 -12.31 -6.37
N ILE A 2 2.94 -11.01 -6.14
CA ILE A 2 1.99 -10.53 -5.14
C ILE A 2 0.57 -10.53 -5.68
N GLN A 3 -0.39 -11.00 -4.89
CA GLN A 3 -1.79 -10.95 -5.27
C GLN A 3 -2.36 -9.58 -4.91
N LYS A 4 -2.27 -8.65 -5.86
CA LYS A 4 -2.73 -7.26 -5.67
C LYS A 4 -4.19 -7.20 -5.25
N TYR A 5 -4.46 -6.27 -4.33
CA TYR A 5 -5.82 -5.92 -3.89
C TYR A 5 -6.65 -7.12 -3.42
N CYS A 6 -5.98 -8.16 -2.92
CA CYS A 6 -6.58 -9.26 -2.21
C CYS A 6 -6.59 -8.92 -0.71
N PRO A 7 -7.78 -8.77 -0.07
CA PRO A 7 -7.88 -8.48 1.35
C PRO A 7 -7.13 -9.48 2.23
N GLU A 8 -7.19 -10.77 1.89
CA GLU A 8 -6.59 -11.86 2.66
C GLU A 8 -5.06 -11.89 2.54
N ALA A 9 -4.52 -11.44 1.41
CA ALA A 9 -3.09 -11.40 1.12
C ALA A 9 -2.53 -9.97 1.12
N CYS A 10 -3.16 -9.05 1.86
CA CYS A 10 -2.77 -7.64 1.85
C CYS A 10 -1.31 -7.46 2.33
N PRO A 11 -0.40 -6.91 1.49
CA PRO A 11 1.02 -6.79 1.81
C PRO A 11 1.39 -5.54 2.60
N CYS A 12 0.38 -4.77 3.03
CA CYS A 12 0.59 -3.55 3.78
C CYS A 12 1.09 -3.89 5.20
N LYS A 13 2.22 -3.27 5.59
CA LYS A 13 2.75 -3.39 6.96
C LYS A 13 1.92 -2.62 8.00
N ASN A 14 1.13 -1.64 7.56
CA ASN A 14 0.27 -0.85 8.45
C ASN A 14 -1.08 -1.55 8.72
N THR A 15 -1.03 -2.65 9.48
CA THR A 15 -2.21 -3.48 9.79
C THR A 15 -3.20 -2.83 10.75
N GLY A 16 -2.80 -1.75 11.44
CA GLY A 16 -3.67 -0.94 12.30
C GLY A 16 -4.42 0.18 11.58
N CYS A 17 -4.27 0.32 10.26
CA CYS A 17 -5.00 1.29 9.46
C CYS A 17 -6.51 0.99 9.46
N ASP A 18 -7.35 2.02 9.52
CA ASP A 18 -8.81 1.91 9.44
C ASP A 18 -9.31 1.30 8.12
N LEU A 19 -8.50 1.41 7.06
CA LEU A 19 -8.77 0.81 5.76
C LEU A 19 -7.97 -0.46 5.47
N TYR A 20 -7.31 -1.05 6.48
CA TYR A 20 -6.57 -2.29 6.28
C TYR A 20 -7.51 -3.38 5.72
N ARG A 21 -7.11 -4.00 4.61
CA ARG A 21 -7.91 -4.97 3.83
C ARG A 21 -9.18 -4.43 3.16
N ASN A 22 -9.51 -3.14 3.29
CA ASN A 22 -10.55 -2.48 2.52
C ASN A 22 -9.95 -1.89 1.23
N CYS A 23 -9.77 -2.74 0.22
CA CYS A 23 -8.97 -2.40 -0.97
C CYS A 23 -9.51 -1.20 -1.75
N GLU A 24 -10.82 -1.10 -1.96
CA GLU A 24 -11.41 -0.02 -2.76
C GLU A 24 -11.15 1.36 -2.11
N GLU A 25 -11.47 1.49 -0.82
CA GLU A 25 -11.26 2.75 -0.10
C GLU A 25 -9.77 3.06 0.12
N CYS A 26 -8.94 2.03 0.33
CA CYS A 26 -7.49 2.16 0.44
C CYS A 26 -6.89 2.77 -0.84
N VAL A 27 -7.29 2.25 -2.01
CA VAL A 27 -6.87 2.77 -3.32
C VAL A 27 -7.32 4.22 -3.47
N LYS A 28 -8.59 4.54 -3.22
CA LYS A 28 -9.10 5.92 -3.32
C LYS A 28 -8.30 6.88 -2.43
N ARG A 29 -8.03 6.51 -1.18
CA ARG A 29 -7.28 7.36 -0.23
C ARG A 29 -5.83 7.56 -0.65
N HIS A 30 -5.14 6.50 -1.05
CA HIS A 30 -3.77 6.61 -1.50
C HIS A 30 -3.67 7.41 -2.79
N HIS A 31 -4.46 7.12 -3.81
CA HIS A 31 -4.39 7.83 -5.10
C HIS A 31 -4.79 9.31 -5.01
N ALA A 32 -5.60 9.68 -4.00
CA ALA A 32 -5.92 11.08 -3.70
C ALA A 32 -4.87 11.78 -2.81
N SER A 33 -3.90 11.05 -2.26
CA SER A 33 -2.91 11.60 -1.33
C SER A 33 -1.67 12.12 -2.07
N GLU A 34 -1.33 13.39 -1.88
CA GLU A 34 -0.05 13.95 -2.36
C GLU A 34 1.19 13.37 -1.65
N LYS A 35 1.06 12.98 -0.37
CA LYS A 35 2.20 12.47 0.42
C LYS A 35 2.52 11.00 0.15
N TYR A 36 1.50 10.16 0.10
CA TYR A 36 1.62 8.71 -0.08
C TYR A 36 0.73 8.21 -1.24
N PRO A 37 1.04 8.58 -2.50
CA PRO A 37 0.16 8.33 -3.65
C PRO A 37 0.00 6.86 -4.05
N LEU A 38 0.83 5.96 -3.52
CA LEU A 38 0.81 4.54 -3.86
C LEU A 38 0.41 3.68 -2.67
N THR A 39 -0.43 2.68 -2.95
CA THR A 39 -0.75 1.61 -1.99
C THR A 39 0.44 0.65 -1.81
N ALA A 40 0.44 -0.10 -0.72
CA ALA A 40 1.43 -1.16 -0.51
C ALA A 40 1.43 -2.21 -1.64
N CYS A 41 0.27 -2.52 -2.22
CA CYS A 41 0.14 -3.44 -3.34
C CYS A 41 0.90 -2.95 -4.58
N GLU A 42 0.81 -1.64 -4.88
CA GLU A 42 1.49 -1.03 -6.02
C GLU A 42 2.98 -0.90 -5.79
N ILE A 43 3.39 -0.53 -4.59
CA ILE A 43 4.80 -0.49 -4.20
C ILE A 43 5.44 -1.88 -4.35
N CYS A 44 4.78 -2.92 -3.83
CA CYS A 44 5.30 -4.27 -3.89
C CYS A 44 5.43 -4.80 -5.32
N GLU A 45 4.48 -4.51 -6.21
CA GLU A 45 4.61 -4.88 -7.62
C GLU A 45 5.76 -4.11 -8.29
N LYS A 46 5.88 -2.81 -8.02
CA LYS A 46 6.92 -1.96 -8.64
C LYS A 46 8.33 -2.37 -8.21
N GLU A 47 8.52 -2.64 -6.93
CA GLU A 47 9.84 -2.89 -6.35
C GLU A 47 10.17 -4.38 -6.22
N GLY A 48 9.19 -5.28 -6.47
CA GLY A 48 9.34 -6.72 -6.30
C GLY A 48 9.42 -7.17 -4.84
N TRP A 49 8.79 -6.43 -3.93
CA TRP A 49 8.80 -6.72 -2.49
C TRP A 49 7.62 -7.60 -2.06
N ASP A 50 7.76 -8.32 -0.95
CA ASP A 50 6.66 -9.10 -0.35
C ASP A 50 5.74 -8.25 0.52
N GLN A 51 6.27 -7.19 1.13
CA GLN A 51 5.52 -6.28 1.98
C GLN A 51 6.06 -4.86 1.88
N ALA A 52 5.17 -3.88 1.99
CA ALA A 52 5.53 -2.47 1.94
C ALA A 52 4.80 -1.67 3.03
N ASP A 53 5.49 -0.64 3.51
CA ASP A 53 4.89 0.47 4.24
C ASP A 53 4.93 1.70 3.33
N PRO A 54 3.77 2.22 2.88
CA PRO A 54 3.73 3.44 2.08
C PRO A 54 4.43 4.62 2.77
N VAL A 55 4.32 4.77 4.09
CA VAL A 55 4.93 5.89 4.81
C VAL A 55 6.46 5.80 4.72
N ALA A 56 7.04 4.65 5.08
CA ALA A 56 8.48 4.42 4.98
C ALA A 56 9.00 4.56 3.54
N TYR A 57 8.25 4.06 2.56
CA TYR A 57 8.63 4.11 1.14
C TYR A 57 8.80 5.55 0.62
N PHE A 58 7.90 6.47 1.00
CA PHE A 58 7.97 7.86 0.58
C PHE A 58 8.84 8.74 1.49
N ARG A 59 9.04 8.38 2.76
CA ARG A 59 9.87 9.16 3.71
C ARG A 59 11.34 9.33 3.27
N GLY A 60 11.88 8.39 2.48
CA GLY A 60 13.25 8.44 1.95
C GLY A 60 13.37 8.93 0.52
N ARG A 61 12.25 9.35 -0.12
CA ARG A 61 12.19 9.76 -1.52
C ARG A 61 11.65 11.19 -1.72
N LEU A 62 11.40 11.91 -0.63
CA LEU A 62 11.00 13.32 -0.58
C LEU A 62 12.19 14.19 -0.14
#